data_AF-A0A832BIA5-F1
#
_entry.id   AF-A0A832BIA5-F1
#
_cell.length_a   1.000
_cell.length_b   1.000
_cell.length_c   1.000
_cell.angle_alpha   90.00
_cell.angle_beta   90.00
_cell.angle_gamma   90.00
#
_symmetry.space_group_name_H-M   'P 1'
#
loop_
_entity.id
_entity.type
_entity.pdbx_description
1 polymer ?
#
loop_
_entity_poly.entity_id
_entity_poly.type
_entity_poly.pdbx_seq_one_letter_code
_entity_poly.pdbx_strand_id
1 'polypeptide(L)'
;MANDWTKNPMEIDSVESRSGVYDIKSLEWHPGAANDDLEIRDSLGNMLWKIRALAGAPHSESQAIEERRLDRRGVQGINIVTISGGKLYIHLM
;
A
#
# COMPACT_ATOMS: atom_id res chain seq x y z
N MET A 1 -1.16 -10.06 26.19
CA MET A 1 -2.14 -9.20 25.49
C MET A 1 -1.74 -9.22 24.02
N ALA A 2 -2.50 -9.90 23.17
CA ALA A 2 -2.25 -9.90 21.73
C ALA A 2 -2.80 -8.59 21.18
N ASN A 3 -1.94 -7.71 20.68
CA ASN A 3 -2.39 -6.57 19.92
C ASN A 3 -3.10 -7.11 18.68
N ASP A 4 -4.38 -6.77 18.54
CA ASP A 4 -5.27 -7.17 17.46
C ASP A 4 -4.94 -6.35 16.18
N TRP A 5 -3.67 -6.41 15.73
CA TRP A 5 -3.16 -5.71 14.53
C TRP A 5 -3.88 -6.14 13.25
N THR A 6 -4.69 -7.20 13.30
CA THR A 6 -5.48 -7.75 12.20
C THR A 6 -6.72 -6.92 11.84
N LYS A 7 -7.10 -5.90 12.63
CA LYS A 7 -8.33 -5.13 12.35
C LYS A 7 -8.14 -3.80 11.63
N ASN A 8 -6.97 -3.19 11.69
CA ASN A 8 -6.73 -1.89 11.04
C ASN A 8 -5.60 -2.05 10.02
N PRO A 9 -5.83 -1.71 8.73
CA PRO A 9 -4.76 -1.70 7.76
C PRO A 9 -3.65 -0.74 8.20
N MET A 10 -2.41 -1.04 7.77
CA MET A 10 -1.31 -0.09 7.96
C MET A 10 -1.53 1.09 7.00
N GLU A 11 -1.73 2.28 7.54
CA GLU A 11 -1.85 3.50 6.77
C GLU A 11 -0.45 4.09 6.48
N ILE A 12 -0.25 4.50 5.23
CA ILE A 12 0.97 5.12 4.72
C ILE A 12 0.58 6.27 3.78
N ASP A 13 1.13 7.46 4.03
CA ASP A 13 0.86 8.68 3.25
C ASP A 13 2.14 9.33 2.70
N SER A 14 3.28 8.68 2.89
CA SER A 14 4.60 9.21 2.55
C SER A 14 5.58 8.11 2.17
N VAL A 15 6.66 8.50 1.49
CA VAL A 15 7.77 7.60 1.13
C VAL A 15 8.47 7.17 2.41
N GLU A 16 8.45 5.86 2.68
CA GLU A 16 9.05 5.29 3.88
C GLU A 16 9.51 3.84 3.65
N SER A 17 10.27 3.31 4.61
CA SER A 17 10.71 1.90 4.62
C SER A 17 10.46 1.30 5.98
N ARG A 18 9.82 0.13 6.01
CA ARG A 18 9.49 -0.62 7.22
C ARG A 18 10.18 -1.98 7.20
N SER A 19 10.98 -2.25 8.24
CA SER A 19 11.63 -3.54 8.45
C SER A 19 10.69 -4.52 9.13
N GLY A 20 10.69 -5.79 8.69
CA GLY A 20 9.89 -6.85 9.31
C GLY A 20 9.65 -8.01 8.35
N VAL A 21 8.82 -8.96 8.75
CA VAL A 21 8.26 -9.98 7.86
C VAL A 21 6.75 -9.86 7.91
N TYR A 22 6.11 -9.68 6.76
CA TYR A 22 4.70 -9.37 6.64
C TYR A 22 3.97 -10.40 5.78
N ASP A 23 2.80 -10.83 6.24
CA ASP A 23 1.84 -11.59 5.43
C ASP A 23 0.81 -10.61 4.89
N ILE A 24 0.92 -10.26 3.60
CA ILE A 24 0.12 -9.21 2.95
C ILE A 24 -1.01 -9.86 2.17
N LYS A 25 -2.26 -9.49 2.51
CA LYS A 25 -3.47 -9.91 1.80
C LYS A 25 -3.71 -9.02 0.58
N SER A 26 -3.84 -7.71 0.79
CA SER A 26 -4.07 -6.72 -0.27
C SER A 26 -3.43 -5.38 0.04
N LEU A 27 -3.25 -4.60 -1.01
CA LEU A 27 -2.84 -3.20 -0.99
C LEU A 27 -3.99 -2.38 -1.58
N GLU A 28 -4.43 -1.36 -0.88
CA GLU A 28 -5.50 -0.46 -1.32
C GLU A 28 -4.96 0.97 -1.33
N TRP A 29 -5.08 1.68 -2.43
CA TRP A 29 -4.54 3.03 -2.58
C TRP A 29 -5.62 4.01 -3.00
N HIS A 30 -5.68 5.11 -2.26
CA HIS A 30 -6.60 6.22 -2.45
C HIS A 30 -5.78 7.39 -2.99
N PRO A 31 -5.59 7.52 -4.32
CA PRO A 31 -4.75 8.56 -4.89
C PRO A 31 -5.26 9.97 -4.54
N GLY A 32 -4.39 10.97 -4.48
CA GLY A 32 -4.80 12.35 -4.25
C GLY A 32 -5.40 12.99 -5.50
N ALA A 33 -4.81 12.69 -6.66
CA ALA A 33 -5.17 13.23 -7.97
C ALA A 33 -4.92 12.23 -9.11
N ALA A 34 -5.38 12.56 -10.31
CA ALA A 34 -5.01 11.84 -11.53
C ALA A 34 -3.51 12.01 -11.82
N ASN A 35 -2.90 10.98 -12.40
CA ASN A 35 -1.47 10.85 -12.68
C ASN A 35 -0.56 10.79 -11.46
N ASP A 36 -1.11 10.65 -10.25
CA ASP A 36 -0.31 10.26 -9.10
C ASP A 36 0.34 8.90 -9.35
N ASP A 37 1.53 8.70 -8.80
CA ASP A 37 2.30 7.46 -8.92
C ASP A 37 2.46 6.80 -7.54
N LEU A 38 2.30 5.47 -7.53
CA LEU A 38 2.59 4.60 -6.40
C LEU A 38 3.57 3.52 -6.84
N GLU A 39 4.64 3.32 -6.07
CA GLU A 39 5.57 2.22 -6.26
C GLU A 39 5.98 1.62 -4.91
N ILE A 40 5.83 0.31 -4.78
CA ILE A 40 6.09 -0.45 -3.55
C ILE A 40 6.94 -1.67 -3.88
N ARG A 41 8.00 -1.87 -3.09
CA ARG A 41 8.90 -3.02 -3.17
C ARG A 41 9.04 -3.69 -1.81
N ASP A 42 9.51 -4.93 -1.80
CA ASP A 42 10.03 -5.55 -0.58
C ASP A 42 11.50 -5.09 -0.32
N SER A 43 12.06 -5.47 0.84
CA SER A 43 13.43 -5.14 1.23
C SER A 43 14.50 -5.83 0.38
N LEU A 44 14.11 -6.86 -0.36
CA LEU A 44 14.97 -7.55 -1.32
C LEU A 44 14.94 -6.89 -2.71
N GLY A 45 14.10 -5.86 -2.89
CA GLY A 45 13.95 -5.12 -4.13
C GLY A 45 12.94 -5.70 -5.11
N ASN A 46 12.18 -6.74 -4.74
CA ASN A 46 11.12 -7.26 -5.58
C ASN A 46 9.94 -6.29 -5.62
N MET A 47 9.40 -6.03 -6.81
CA MET A 47 8.23 -5.19 -6.98
C MET A 47 6.99 -5.87 -6.39
N LEU A 48 6.30 -5.19 -5.48
CA LEU A 48 5.00 -5.62 -4.96
C LEU A 48 3.87 -5.01 -5.78
N TRP A 49 3.94 -3.71 -6.03
CA TRP A 49 2.96 -3.01 -6.84
C TRP A 49 3.53 -1.70 -7.40
N LYS A 50 3.18 -1.40 -8.66
CA LYS A 50 3.45 -0.13 -9.32
C LYS A 50 2.25 0.27 -10.14
N ILE A 51 1.74 1.48 -9.93
CA ILE A 51 0.55 1.99 -10.61
C ILE A 51 0.62 3.52 -10.75
N ARG A 52 -0.05 4.01 -11.78
CA ARG A 52 -0.37 5.43 -11.96
C ARG A 52 -1.88 5.61 -11.88
N ALA A 53 -2.34 6.55 -11.06
CA ALA A 53 -3.75 6.84 -10.89
C ALA A 53 -4.38 7.43 -12.15
N LEU A 54 -5.55 6.93 -12.54
CA LEU A 54 -6.34 7.51 -13.64
C LEU A 54 -7.24 8.66 -13.16
N ALA A 55 -7.57 8.68 -11.88
CA ALA A 55 -8.39 9.70 -11.22
C ALA A 55 -7.93 9.86 -9.75
N GLY A 56 -8.30 10.97 -9.11
CA GLY A 56 -8.06 11.17 -7.67
C GLY A 56 -9.21 10.66 -6.81
N ALA A 57 -8.89 10.21 -5.61
CA ALA A 57 -9.81 9.80 -4.55
C ALA A 57 -9.54 10.55 -3.22
N PRO A 58 -9.48 11.90 -3.20
CA PRO A 58 -9.15 12.67 -1.98
C PRO A 58 -10.18 12.50 -0.85
N HIS A 59 -11.37 12.02 -1.17
CA HIS A 59 -12.44 11.71 -0.21
C HIS A 59 -12.84 10.22 -0.23
N SER A 60 -11.94 9.34 -0.69
CA SER A 60 -12.17 7.90 -0.80
C SER A 60 -13.32 7.53 -1.75
N GLU A 61 -13.41 8.22 -2.88
CA GLU A 61 -14.35 7.94 -3.96
C GLU A 61 -14.07 6.56 -4.57
N SER A 62 -14.97 5.60 -4.38
CA SER A 62 -14.77 4.18 -4.74
C SER A 62 -14.35 3.92 -6.19
N GLN A 63 -14.77 4.77 -7.12
CA GLN A 63 -14.44 4.67 -8.55
C GLN A 63 -12.96 4.98 -8.88
N ALA A 64 -12.23 5.61 -7.95
CA ALA A 64 -10.83 6.00 -8.11
C ALA A 64 -9.90 5.29 -7.11
N ILE A 65 -10.45 4.47 -6.21
CA ILE A 65 -9.66 3.60 -5.32
C ILE A 65 -9.09 2.46 -6.16
N GLU A 66 -7.79 2.25 -6.03
CA GLU A 66 -7.07 1.17 -6.68
C GLU A 66 -6.79 0.06 -5.65
N GLU A 67 -7.11 -1.19 -5.96
CA GLU A 67 -6.81 -2.33 -5.08
C GLU A 67 -5.96 -3.38 -5.81
N ARG A 68 -4.92 -3.85 -5.15
CA ARG A 68 -4.10 -4.99 -5.57
C ARG A 68 -4.12 -6.08 -4.51
N ARG A 69 -4.78 -7.19 -4.83
CA ARG A 69 -4.61 -8.44 -4.07
C ARG A 69 -3.23 -9.02 -4.32
N LEU A 70 -2.55 -9.38 -3.23
CA LEU A 70 -1.22 -10.01 -3.27
C LEU A 70 -1.24 -11.43 -2.71
N ASP A 71 -2.04 -11.68 -1.67
CA ASP A 71 -2.13 -12.96 -0.95
C ASP A 71 -0.75 -13.62 -0.73
N ARG A 72 0.24 -12.82 -0.31
CA ARG A 72 1.65 -13.19 -0.24
C ARG A 72 2.11 -13.26 1.20
N ARG A 73 2.68 -14.41 1.57
CA ARG A 73 3.25 -14.64 2.90
C ARG A 73 4.75 -14.39 2.92
N GLY A 74 5.27 -13.99 4.07
CA GLY A 74 6.71 -13.86 4.32
C GLY A 74 7.40 -12.74 3.53
N VAL A 75 6.69 -11.65 3.22
CA VAL A 75 7.27 -10.48 2.54
C VAL A 75 8.29 -9.83 3.47
N GLN A 76 9.55 -9.81 3.08
CA GLN A 76 10.62 -9.21 3.88
C GLN A 76 10.59 -7.69 3.69
N GLY A 77 10.21 -6.95 4.72
CA GLY A 77 10.11 -5.50 4.70
C GLY A 77 9.12 -4.95 3.68
N ILE A 78 8.84 -3.65 3.80
CA ILE A 78 8.00 -2.91 2.86
C ILE A 78 8.70 -1.58 2.59
N ASN A 79 8.99 -1.30 1.33
CA ASN A 79 9.64 -0.09 0.87
C ASN A 79 8.69 0.66 -0.06
N ILE A 80 8.18 1.80 0.38
CA ILE A 80 7.37 2.69 -0.45
C ILE A 80 8.33 3.59 -1.20
N VAL A 81 8.56 3.29 -2.47
CA VAL A 81 9.52 3.98 -3.33
C VAL A 81 8.93 5.28 -3.86
N THR A 82 7.62 5.31 -4.13
CA THR A 82 6.91 6.50 -4.59
C THR A 82 5.49 6.49 -4.05
N ILE A 83 5.03 7.62 -3.55
CA ILE A 83 3.62 7.94 -3.28
C ILE A 83 3.47 9.46 -3.46
N SER A 84 3.08 9.89 -4.66
CA SER A 84 3.03 11.33 -4.99
C SER A 84 1.80 12.05 -4.44
N GLY A 85 0.87 11.31 -3.84
CA GLY A 85 -0.35 11.82 -3.25
C GLY A 85 -1.22 10.67 -2.72
N GLY A 86 -2.19 11.02 -1.90
CA GLY A 86 -3.17 10.07 -1.39
C GLY A 86 -2.69 9.24 -0.20
N LYS A 87 -3.43 8.15 0.08
CA LYS A 87 -3.17 7.23 1.20
C LYS A 87 -3.15 5.79 0.73
N LEU A 88 -2.14 5.05 1.16
CA LEU A 88 -1.99 3.61 0.96
C LEU A 88 -2.38 2.88 2.25
N TYR A 89 -3.21 1.86 2.09
CA TYR A 89 -3.63 0.93 3.12
C TYR A 89 -3.08 -0.46 2.80
N ILE A 90 -2.30 -1.02 3.72
CA ILE A 90 -1.77 -2.38 3.60
C ILE A 90 -2.57 -3.29 4.52
N HIS A 91 -3.33 -4.22 3.93
CA HIS A 91 -4.11 -5.20 4.65
C HIS A 91 -3.27 -6.45 4.87
N LEU A 92 -3.00 -6.73 6.14
CA LEU A 92 -2.30 -7.95 6.57
C LEU A 92 -3.29 -9.12 6.72
N MET A 93 -2.79 -10.36 6.70
CA MET A 93 -3.56 -11.58 6.94
C MET A 93 -3.92 -11.80 8.42
#